data_AF-A0A2U0T8R9-F1
#
_entry.id   AF-A0A2U0T8R9-F1
#
_cell.length_a   1.000
_cell.length_b   1.000
_cell.length_c   1.000
_cell.angle_alpha   90.00
_cell.angle_beta   90.00
_cell.angle_gamma   90.00
#
_symmetry.space_group_name_H-M   'P 1'
#
loop_
_entity.id
_entity.type
_entity.pdbx_description
1 polymer ?
#
loop_
_entity_poly.entity_id
_entity_poly.type
_entity_poly.pdbx_seq_one_letter_code
_entity_poly.pdbx_strand_id
1 'polypeptide(L)'
;MDSASKQSFQDALEYVRITRQRNKLLRDIEDCERKIRDNKKRILLLDNLSDYIQDDMSIADVRIIIENMHDDYENRVDEYVIKAAEMSEQRRDLKARMKELKASHVVVTKKDK
;
A
#
# COMPACT_ATOMS: atom_id res chain seq x y z
N MET A 1 -11.59 33.79 33.94
CA MET A 1 -10.97 33.39 32.66
C MET A 1 -10.98 34.60 31.75
N ASP A 2 -9.83 35.25 31.60
CA ASP A 2 -9.65 36.45 30.78
C ASP A 2 -10.00 36.17 29.31
N SER A 3 -10.49 37.17 28.57
CA SER A 3 -10.93 36.98 27.18
C SER A 3 -9.82 36.43 26.28
N ALA A 4 -8.57 36.83 26.53
CA ALA A 4 -7.39 36.31 25.85
C ALA A 4 -7.17 34.80 26.09
N SER A 5 -7.42 34.32 27.31
CA SER A 5 -7.32 32.88 27.64
C SER A 5 -8.44 32.07 26.97
N LYS A 6 -9.65 32.65 26.86
CA LYS A 6 -10.75 32.03 26.11
C LYS A 6 -10.47 31.95 24.61
N GLN A 7 -9.92 33.02 24.02
CA GLN A 7 -9.56 33.03 22.60
C GLN A 7 -8.47 32.01 22.28
N SER A 8 -7.39 31.98 23.09
CA SER A 8 -6.31 31.00 22.94
C SER A 8 -6.79 29.56 23.02
N PHE A 9 -7.77 29.27 23.89
CA PHE A 9 -8.37 27.94 23.97
C PHE A 9 -9.20 27.59 22.73
N GLN A 10 -9.98 28.54 22.19
CA GLN A 10 -10.73 28.34 20.95
C GLN A 10 -9.80 28.12 19.75
N ASP A 11 -8.72 28.88 19.65
CA ASP A 11 -7.72 28.73 18.59
C ASP A 11 -7.06 27.34 18.64
N ALA A 12 -6.78 26.81 19.84
CA ALA A 12 -6.24 25.46 20.01
C ALA A 12 -7.25 24.37 19.56
N LEU A 13 -8.53 24.54 19.86
CA LEU A 13 -9.58 23.61 19.41
C LEU A 13 -9.73 23.62 17.89
N GLU A 14 -9.71 24.82 17.29
CA GLU A 14 -9.79 24.97 15.84
C GLU A 14 -8.54 24.40 15.16
N TYR A 15 -7.35 24.59 15.73
CA TYR A 15 -6.12 23.96 15.25
C TYR A 15 -6.23 22.42 15.23
N VAL A 16 -6.77 21.82 16.30
CA VAL A 16 -6.99 20.37 16.37
C VAL A 16 -8.01 19.92 15.31
N ARG A 17 -9.10 20.67 15.13
CA ARG A 17 -10.13 20.38 14.13
C ARG A 17 -9.55 20.38 12.72
N ILE A 18 -8.85 21.45 12.35
CA ILE A 18 -8.18 21.60 11.05
C ILE A 18 -7.15 20.47 10.85
N THR A 19 -6.36 20.15 11.88
CA THR A 19 -5.37 19.07 11.81
C THR A 19 -6.01 17.71 11.56
N ARG A 20 -7.15 17.41 12.20
CA ARG A 20 -7.91 16.17 11.97
C ARG A 20 -8.44 16.10 10.54
N GLN A 21 -9.00 17.20 10.04
CA GLN A 21 -9.48 17.29 8.66
C GLN A 21 -8.35 17.10 7.65
N ARG A 22 -7.21 17.78 7.84
CA ARG A 22 -6.00 17.58 7.03
C ARG A 22 -5.54 16.13 7.03
N ASN A 23 -5.46 15.50 8.21
CA ASN A 23 -5.03 14.10 8.32
C ASN A 23 -6.02 13.13 7.67
N LYS A 24 -7.33 13.45 7.65
CA LYS A 24 -8.33 12.70 6.90
C LYS A 24 -8.07 12.83 5.39
N LEU A 25 -7.91 14.05 4.89
CA LEU A 25 -7.61 14.29 3.48
C LEU A 25 -6.35 13.56 3.02
N LEU A 26 -5.30 13.52 3.84
CA LEU A 26 -4.07 12.79 3.51
C LEU A 26 -4.32 11.29 3.30
N ARG A 27 -5.16 10.65 4.13
CA ARG A 27 -5.54 9.24 3.94
C ARG A 27 -6.39 9.05 2.70
N ASP A 28 -7.37 9.94 2.49
CA ASP A 28 -8.25 9.88 1.34
C ASP A 28 -7.47 10.06 0.02
N ILE A 29 -6.43 10.90 0.02
CA ILE A 29 -5.50 11.07 -1.11
C ILE A 29 -4.73 9.78 -1.36
N GLU A 30 -4.15 9.16 -0.33
CA GLU A 30 -3.41 7.90 -0.47
C GLU A 30 -4.30 6.77 -1.03
N ASP A 31 -5.56 6.72 -0.60
CA ASP A 31 -6.57 5.80 -1.13
C ASP A 31 -6.88 6.07 -2.61
N CYS A 32 -7.02 7.34 -3.00
CA CYS A 32 -7.20 7.76 -4.38
C CYS A 32 -5.99 7.39 -5.24
N GLU A 33 -4.77 7.60 -4.77
CA GLU A 33 -3.55 7.22 -5.47
C GLU A 33 -3.46 5.71 -5.71
N ARG A 34 -3.87 4.89 -4.73
CA ARG A 34 -3.99 3.43 -4.91
C ARG A 34 -4.95 3.09 -6.05
N LYS A 35 -6.14 3.69 -6.06
CA LYS A 35 -7.14 3.48 -7.13
C LYS A 35 -6.66 3.95 -8.50
N ILE A 36 -5.97 5.09 -8.58
CA ILE A 36 -5.38 5.61 -9.83
C ILE A 36 -4.36 4.62 -10.38
N ARG A 37 -3.46 4.09 -9.54
CA ARG A 37 -2.47 3.10 -9.97
C ARG A 37 -3.13 1.83 -10.51
N ASP A 38 -4.15 1.32 -9.83
CA ASP A 38 -4.84 0.11 -10.27
C ASP A 38 -5.57 0.32 -11.60
N ASN A 39 -6.22 1.48 -11.78
CA ASN A 39 -6.89 1.79 -13.05
C ASN A 39 -5.91 2.02 -14.20
N LYS A 40 -4.74 2.65 -13.95
CA LYS A 40 -3.68 2.75 -14.96
C LYS A 40 -3.20 1.37 -15.43
N LYS A 41 -3.08 0.40 -14.51
CA LYS A 41 -2.74 -0.98 -14.87
C LYS A 41 -3.83 -1.65 -15.71
N ARG A 42 -5.12 -1.42 -15.39
CA ARG A 42 -6.24 -1.95 -16.18
C ARG A 42 -6.29 -1.36 -17.59
N ILE A 43 -6.01 -0.07 -17.74
CA ILE A 43 -5.91 0.56 -19.06
C ILE A 43 -4.82 -0.14 -19.88
N LEU A 44 -3.61 -0.27 -19.33
CA LEU A 44 -2.51 -0.96 -20.02
C LEU A 44 -2.85 -2.42 -20.38
N LEU A 45 -3.59 -3.12 -19.52
CA LEU A 45 -4.07 -4.47 -19.83
C LEU A 45 -5.00 -4.48 -21.05
N LEU A 46 -5.92 -3.51 -21.13
CA LEU A 46 -6.85 -3.39 -22.26
C LEU A 46 -6.12 -2.98 -23.53
N ASP A 47 -5.12 -2.09 -23.44
CA ASP A 47 -4.26 -1.71 -24.56
C ASP A 47 -3.54 -2.95 -25.11
N ASN A 48 -2.91 -3.73 -24.22
CA ASN A 48 -2.24 -4.98 -24.60
C ASN A 48 -3.21 -5.97 -25.25
N LEU A 49 -4.41 -6.16 -24.70
CA LEU A 49 -5.42 -7.04 -25.30
C LEU A 49 -5.84 -6.55 -26.69
N SER A 50 -6.00 -5.24 -26.85
CA SER A 50 -6.34 -4.63 -28.14
C SER A 50 -5.26 -4.86 -29.19
N ASP A 51 -3.98 -4.88 -28.81
CA ASP A 51 -2.86 -5.14 -29.73
C ASP A 51 -2.89 -6.60 -30.27
N TYR A 52 -3.39 -7.55 -29.48
CA TYR A 52 -3.48 -8.96 -29.88
C TYR A 52 -4.69 -9.27 -30.76
N ILE A 53 -5.76 -8.47 -30.73
CA ILE A 53 -6.98 -8.73 -31.49
C ILE A 53 -6.88 -8.08 -32.87
N GLN A 54 -7.05 -8.88 -33.93
CA GLN A 54 -7.06 -8.42 -35.32
C GLN A 54 -8.46 -8.58 -35.93
N ASP A 55 -8.75 -7.77 -36.96
CA ASP A 55 -10.09 -7.68 -37.58
C ASP A 55 -10.59 -9.01 -38.20
N ASP A 56 -9.67 -9.91 -38.57
CA ASP A 56 -9.96 -11.20 -39.20
C ASP A 56 -10.06 -12.37 -38.20
N MET A 57 -9.86 -12.13 -36.90
CA MET A 57 -9.95 -13.16 -35.88
C MET A 57 -11.38 -13.62 -35.63
N SER A 58 -11.57 -14.92 -35.41
CA SER A 58 -12.85 -15.44 -34.95
C SER A 58 -13.04 -15.14 -33.46
N ILE A 59 -14.30 -15.16 -33.01
CA ILE A 59 -14.61 -15.05 -31.58
C ILE A 59 -13.94 -16.17 -30.77
N ALA A 60 -13.71 -17.36 -31.37
CA ALA A 60 -13.00 -18.45 -30.71
C ALA A 60 -11.53 -18.09 -30.47
N ASP A 61 -10.85 -17.51 -31.45
CA ASP A 61 -9.45 -17.05 -31.32
C ASP A 61 -9.32 -15.97 -30.24
N VAL A 62 -10.25 -15.01 -30.22
CA VAL A 62 -10.29 -13.97 -29.18
C VAL A 62 -10.49 -14.57 -27.79
N ARG A 63 -11.33 -15.60 -27.64
CA ARG A 63 -11.52 -16.30 -26.36
C ARG A 63 -10.24 -16.99 -25.88
N ILE A 64 -9.50 -17.62 -26.80
CA ILE A 64 -8.22 -18.26 -26.48
C ILE A 64 -7.20 -17.21 -25.99
N ILE A 65 -7.14 -16.04 -26.63
CA ILE A 65 -6.27 -14.94 -26.19
C ILE A 65 -6.64 -14.50 -24.77
N ILE A 66 -7.93 -14.31 -24.50
CA ILE A 66 -8.42 -13.91 -23.16
C ILE A 66 -8.09 -14.96 -22.11
N GLU A 67 -8.29 -16.25 -22.41
CA GLU A 67 -8.00 -17.37 -21.51
C GLU A 67 -6.50 -17.43 -21.18
N ASN A 68 -5.63 -17.36 -22.18
CA ASN A 68 -4.19 -17.32 -21.97
C ASN A 68 -3.76 -16.12 -21.11
N MET A 69 -4.29 -14.92 -21.38
CA MET A 69 -3.99 -13.74 -20.56
C MET A 69 -4.50 -13.90 -19.13
N HIS A 70 -5.68 -14.49 -18.94
CA HIS A 70 -6.24 -14.77 -17.62
C HIS A 70 -5.31 -15.68 -16.82
N ASP A 71 -4.90 -16.80 -17.41
CA ASP A 71 -4.02 -17.79 -16.77
C ASP A 71 -2.65 -17.19 -16.41
N ASP A 72 -2.08 -16.35 -17.29
CA ASP A 72 -0.85 -15.60 -17.00
C ASP A 72 -1.00 -14.70 -15.77
N TYR A 73 -2.13 -14.01 -15.61
CA TYR A 73 -2.39 -13.19 -14.43
C TYR A 73 -2.68 -14.00 -13.18
N GLU A 74 -3.37 -15.14 -13.30
CA GLU A 74 -3.60 -16.06 -12.19
C GLU A 74 -2.27 -16.59 -11.63
N ASN A 75 -1.38 -17.06 -12.51
CA ASN A 75 -0.02 -17.49 -12.14
C ASN A 75 0.76 -16.37 -11.44
N ARG A 76 0.70 -15.14 -11.96
CA ARG A 76 1.37 -13.99 -11.32
C ARG A 76 0.78 -13.63 -9.96
N VAL A 77 -0.53 -13.81 -9.76
CA VAL A 77 -1.15 -13.63 -8.44
C VAL A 77 -0.54 -14.60 -7.44
N ASP A 78 -0.42 -15.87 -7.80
CA ASP A 78 0.19 -16.90 -6.95
C ASP A 78 1.65 -16.60 -6.63
N GLU A 79 2.44 -16.17 -7.63
CA GLU A 79 3.82 -15.73 -7.42
C GLU A 79 3.92 -14.59 -6.39
N TYR A 80 3.03 -13.59 -6.48
CA TYR A 80 3.02 -12.49 -5.53
C TYR A 80 2.53 -12.90 -4.13
N VAL A 81 1.64 -13.89 -4.02
CA VAL A 81 1.22 -14.46 -2.73
C VAL A 81 2.42 -15.12 -2.04
N ILE A 82 3.19 -15.92 -2.77
CA ILE A 82 4.42 -16.56 -2.25
C ILE A 82 5.41 -15.49 -1.80
N LYS A 83 5.71 -14.52 -2.68
CA LYS A 83 6.64 -13.44 -2.38
C LYS A 83 6.20 -12.61 -1.17
N ALA A 84 4.91 -12.36 -1.00
CA ALA A 84 4.37 -11.65 0.17
C ALA A 84 4.57 -12.45 1.46
N ALA A 85 4.38 -13.77 1.41
CA ALA A 85 4.64 -14.66 2.54
C ALA A 85 6.12 -14.63 2.96
N GLU A 86 7.03 -14.75 2.00
CA GLU A 86 8.49 -14.68 2.22
C GLU A 86 8.91 -13.33 2.81
N MET A 87 8.43 -12.20 2.26
CA MET A 87 8.73 -10.88 2.80
C MET A 87 8.18 -10.71 4.23
N SER A 88 7.01 -11.28 4.52
CA SER A 88 6.43 -11.24 5.87
C SER A 88 7.25 -12.05 6.86
N GLU A 89 7.79 -13.21 6.46
CA GLU A 89 8.71 -14.00 7.25
C GLU A 89 10.01 -13.25 7.53
N GLN A 90 10.68 -12.72 6.50
CA GLN A 90 11.90 -11.92 6.65
C GLN A 90 11.69 -10.72 7.59
N ARG A 91 10.54 -10.04 7.49
CA ARG A 91 10.18 -8.94 8.40
C ARG A 91 10.06 -9.41 9.85
N ARG A 92 9.50 -10.60 10.11
CA ARG A 92 9.40 -11.15 11.48
C ARG A 92 10.79 -11.44 12.04
N ASP A 93 11.66 -12.06 11.26
CA ASP A 93 13.02 -12.41 11.68
C ASP A 93 13.87 -11.17 11.98
N LEU A 94 13.79 -10.16 11.11
CA LEU A 94 14.46 -8.87 11.35
C LEU A 94 13.96 -8.22 12.64
N LYS A 95 12.64 -8.23 12.89
CA LYS A 95 12.05 -7.69 14.12
C LYS A 95 12.52 -8.45 15.37
N ALA A 96 12.65 -9.77 15.29
CA ALA A 96 13.18 -10.60 16.38
C ALA A 96 14.64 -10.24 16.68
N ARG A 97 15.49 -10.19 15.65
CA ARG A 97 16.91 -9.76 15.77
C ARG A 97 17.04 -8.36 16.35
N MET A 98 16.22 -7.40 15.92
CA MET A 98 16.21 -6.05 16.48
C MET A 98 15.87 -6.04 17.97
N LYS A 99 14.92 -6.89 18.41
CA LYS A 99 14.54 -7.01 19.82
C LYS A 99 15.70 -7.59 20.65
N GLU A 100 16.37 -8.62 20.13
CA GLU A 100 17.54 -9.25 20.78
C GLU A 100 18.71 -8.25 20.91
N LEU A 101 19.05 -7.54 19.83
CA LEU A 101 20.09 -6.51 19.84
C LEU A 101 19.77 -5.37 20.82
N LYS A 102 18.51 -4.94 20.88
CA LYS A 102 18.08 -3.92 21.85
C LYS A 102 18.21 -4.44 23.28
N ALA A 103 17.84 -5.70 23.53
CA ALA A 103 17.95 -6.30 24.85
C ALA A 103 19.42 -6.46 25.29
N SER A 104 20.30 -6.94 24.40
CA SER A 104 21.73 -7.07 24.70
C SER A 104 22.39 -5.72 24.95
N HIS A 105 22.05 -4.68 24.17
CA HIS A 105 22.55 -3.32 24.39
C HIS A 105 22.09 -2.72 25.74
N VAL A 106 20.85 -2.97 26.16
CA VAL A 106 20.36 -2.56 27.50
C VAL A 106 21.08 -3.31 28.63
N VAL A 107 21.46 -4.57 28.41
CA VAL A 107 22.22 -5.35 29.42
C VAL A 107 23.66 -4.85 29.54
N VAL A 108 24.33 -4.53 28.43
CA VAL A 108 25.70 -3.98 28.43
C VAL A 108 25.72 -2.62 29.14
N THR A 109 24.83 -1.70 28.74
CA THR A 109 24.77 -0.34 29.34
C THR A 109 24.37 -0.30 30.82
N LYS A 110 23.77 -1.38 31.36
CA LYS A 110 23.48 -1.52 32.79
C LYS A 110 24.60 -2.18 33.61
N LYS A 111 25.55 -2.88 32.97
CA LYS A 111 26.73 -3.46 33.65
C LYS A 111 27.87 -2.44 33.82
N ASP A 112 27.88 -1.40 32.99
CA ASP A 112 28.87 -0.31 33.03
C ASP A 112 28.46 0.86 33.97
N LYS A 113 27.45 0.66 34.83
CA LYS A 113 27.02 1.56 35.90
C LYS A 113 27.02 0.83 37.23
#